data_AF-A0A7X6XB15-F1
#
_entry.id   AF-A0A7X6XB15-F1
#
_cell.length_a   1.000
_cell.length_b   1.000
_cell.length_c   1.000
_cell.angle_alpha   90.00
_cell.angle_beta   90.00
_cell.angle_gamma   90.00
#
_symmetry.space_group_name_H-M   'P 1'
#
loop_
_entity.id
_entity.type
_entity.pdbx_description
1 polymer ?
#
loop_
_entity_poly.entity_id
_entity_poly.type
_entity_poly.pdbx_seq_one_letter_code
_entity_poly.pdbx_strand_id
1 'polypeptide(L)' 'MKKEYKYRHELKYKISNNAAEILKQKLSLIMSKDKNAYYKDGSYLISSLYFDDRESSSYYEKMDGVLYRKKYRIRIYNND' A
#
# COMPACT_ATOMS: atom_id res chain seq x y z
N MET A 1 2.72 34.85 7.75
CA MET A 1 1.66 33.99 7.16
C MET A 1 1.60 32.70 7.97
N LYS A 2 0.42 32.27 8.46
CA LYS A 2 0.26 30.99 9.15
C LYS A 2 0.53 29.85 8.16
N LYS A 3 1.38 28.90 8.53
CA LYS A 3 1.65 27.71 7.72
C LYS A 3 0.44 26.79 7.80
N GLU A 4 -0.25 26.60 6.69
CA GLU A 4 -1.40 25.71 6.59
C GLU A 4 -0.91 24.27 6.41
N TYR A 5 -1.26 23.40 7.36
CA TYR A 5 -0.84 22.00 7.34
C TYR A 5 -1.96 21.13 6.78
N LYS A 6 -1.66 20.35 5.74
CA LYS A 6 -2.56 19.32 5.22
C LYS A 6 -2.31 18.01 5.95
N TYR A 7 -3.16 17.68 6.91
CA TYR A 7 -3.08 16.43 7.66
C TYR A 7 -3.61 15.25 6.83
N ARG A 8 -2.95 14.09 6.92
CA ARG A 8 -3.38 12.84 6.29
C ARG A 8 -3.88 11.89 7.36
N HIS A 9 -5.04 11.28 7.12
CA HIS A 9 -5.56 10.18 7.92
C HIS A 9 -5.69 8.93 7.03
N GLU A 10 -5.15 7.80 7.48
CA GLU A 10 -5.10 6.56 6.71
C GLU A 10 -5.58 5.38 7.57
N LEU A 11 -6.62 4.69 7.10
CA LEU A 11 -7.21 3.52 7.75
C LEU A 11 -7.02 2.28 6.88
N LYS A 12 -6.75 1.14 7.52
CA LYS A 12 -6.53 -0.15 6.84
C LYS A 12 -7.45 -1.20 7.42
N TYR A 13 -8.12 -1.94 6.54
CA TYR A 13 -9.09 -2.96 6.90
C TYR A 13 -8.71 -4.29 6.25
N LYS A 14 -8.91 -5.39 6.98
CA LYS A 14 -8.94 -6.72 6.38
C LYS A 14 -10.30 -6.89 5.71
N ILE A 15 -10.30 -7.32 4.45
CA ILE A 15 -11.51 -7.56 3.67
C ILE A 15 -11.44 -8.93 3.01
N SER A 16 -12.59 -9.53 2.75
CA SER A 16 -12.68 -10.74 1.91
C SER A 16 -12.64 -10.38 0.43
N ASN A 17 -12.35 -11.35 -0.43
CA ASN A 17 -12.39 -11.15 -1.89
C ASN A 17 -13.78 -10.70 -2.38
N ASN A 18 -14.85 -11.26 -1.81
CA ASN A 18 -16.23 -10.85 -2.15
C ASN A 18 -16.49 -9.38 -1.80
N ALA A 19 -16.03 -8.94 -0.63
CA ALA A 19 -16.14 -7.54 -0.22
C ALA A 19 -15.31 -6.62 -1.15
N ALA A 20 -14.12 -7.07 -1.57
CA ALA A 20 -13.27 -6.32 -2.50
C ALA A 20 -13.97 -6.07 -3.84
N GLU A 21 -14.66 -7.06 -4.41
CA GLU A 21 -15.37 -6.88 -5.69
C GLU A 21 -16.58 -5.94 -5.56
N ILE A 22 -17.36 -6.05 -4.46
CA ILE A 22 -18.45 -5.12 -4.19
C ILE A 22 -17.91 -3.68 -4.06
N LEU A 23 -16.80 -3.50 -3.34
CA LEU A 23 -16.17 -2.19 -3.16
C LEU A 23 -15.64 -1.64 -4.49
N LYS A 24 -15.02 -2.46 -5.33
CA LYS A 24 -14.54 -2.07 -6.66
C LYS A 24 -15.66 -1.50 -7.52
N GLN A 25 -16.82 -2.16 -7.55
CA GLN A 25 -18.01 -1.69 -8.29
C GLN A 25 -18.56 -0.38 -7.72
N LYS A 26 -18.63 -0.25 -6.40
CA LYS A 26 -19.13 0.98 -5.77
C LYS A 26 -18.20 2.17 -5.99
N LEU A 27 -16.90 1.96 -5.82
CA LEU A 27 -15.89 3.01 -5.98
C LEU A 27 -15.75 3.48 -7.43
N SER A 28 -15.97 2.60 -8.42
CA SER A 28 -15.88 3.01 -9.83
C SER A 28 -16.95 4.04 -10.25
N LEU A 29 -17.99 4.24 -9.43
CA LEU A 29 -18.99 5.28 -9.67
C LEU A 29 -18.49 6.70 -9.33
N ILE A 30 -17.46 6.81 -8.48
CA ILE A 30 -16.95 8.09 -7.96
C ILE A 30 -15.44 8.29 -8.12
N MET A 31 -14.71 7.24 -8.50
CA MET A 31 -13.27 7.27 -8.70
C MET A 31 -12.91 6.80 -10.10
N SER A 32 -12.00 7.53 -10.75
CA SER A 32 -11.39 7.08 -11.99
C SER A 32 -10.40 5.93 -11.75
N LYS A 33 -10.26 5.04 -12.73
CA LYS A 33 -9.22 4.01 -12.69
C LYS A 33 -7.83 4.65 -12.68
N ASP A 34 -6.87 3.96 -12.07
CA ASP A 34 -5.47 4.38 -12.11
C ASP A 34 -4.95 4.35 -13.56
N LYS A 35 -4.45 5.48 -14.04
CA LYS A 35 -3.90 5.62 -15.39
C LYS A 35 -2.61 4.82 -15.61
N ASN A 36 -1.94 4.43 -14.53
CA ASN A 36 -0.71 3.63 -14.60
C ASN A 36 -0.99 2.12 -14.49
N ALA A 37 -2.26 1.72 -14.48
CA ALA A 37 -2.60 0.31 -14.55
C ALA A 37 -2.07 -0.33 -15.83
N TYR A 38 -1.52 -1.53 -15.69
CA TYR A 38 -0.82 -2.21 -16.78
C TYR A 38 -1.77 -3.08 -17.60
N TYR A 39 -2.66 -3.81 -16.93
CA TYR A 39 -3.60 -4.71 -17.58
C TYR A 39 -4.93 -4.00 -17.93
N LYS A 40 -5.62 -4.50 -18.96
CA LYS A 40 -6.88 -3.92 -19.48
C LYS A 40 -8.00 -3.82 -18.45
N ASP A 41 -7.99 -4.69 -17.44
CA ASP A 41 -8.99 -4.67 -16.36
C ASP A 41 -8.76 -3.54 -15.34
N GLY A 42 -7.62 -2.85 -15.42
CA GLY A 42 -7.21 -1.79 -14.50
C GLY A 42 -6.36 -2.30 -13.34
N SER A 43 -5.78 -3.49 -13.45
CA SER A 43 -4.86 -4.06 -12.46
C SER A 43 -3.39 -3.88 -12.85
N TYR A 44 -2.51 -4.12 -11.88
CA TYR A 44 -1.06 -4.23 -12.06
C TYR A 44 -0.51 -5.18 -10.99
N LEU A 45 0.61 -5.84 -11.26
CA LEU A 45 1.26 -6.72 -10.30
C LEU A 45 2.33 -5.95 -9.53
N ILE A 46 2.37 -6.10 -8.20
CA ILE A 46 3.44 -5.59 -7.35
C ILE A 46 4.12 -6.76 -6.64
N SER A 47 5.44 -6.85 -6.81
CA SER A 47 6.30 -7.73 -6.02
C SER A 47 7.21 -6.88 -5.14
N SER A 48 7.39 -7.25 -3.87
CA SER A 48 8.29 -6.52 -2.96
C SER A 48 9.12 -7.49 -2.14
N LEU A 49 10.44 -7.45 -2.32
CA LEU A 49 11.41 -8.16 -1.50
C LEU A 49 11.80 -7.25 -0.34
N TYR A 50 11.50 -7.67 0.88
CA TYR A 50 11.90 -6.96 2.10
C TYR A 50 13.24 -7.50 2.60
N PHE A 51 14.08 -6.58 3.06
CA PHE A 51 15.37 -6.91 3.68
C PHE A 51 15.30 -6.64 5.17
N ASP A 52 16.01 -7.46 5.92
CA ASP A 52 16.24 -7.28 7.34
C ASP A 52 17.70 -7.60 7.67
N ASP A 53 18.12 -7.31 8.90
CA ASP A 53 19.41 -7.74 9.42
C ASP A 53 19.35 -9.13 10.07
N ARG A 54 20.51 -9.61 10.54
CA ARG A 54 20.62 -10.94 11.17
C ARG A 54 19.80 -11.06 12.46
N GLU A 55 19.50 -9.94 13.11
CA GLU A 55 18.76 -9.86 14.36
C GLU A 55 17.25 -9.65 14.14
N SER A 56 16.81 -9.52 12.88
CA SER A 56 15.43 -9.21 12.51
C SER A 56 14.93 -7.89 13.09
N SER A 57 15.80 -6.88 13.21
CA SER A 57 15.46 -5.60 13.84
C SER A 57 14.23 -4.94 13.20
N SER A 58 14.11 -4.96 11.87
CA SER A 58 13.00 -4.32 11.15
C SER A 58 11.66 -5.02 11.40
N TYR A 59 11.69 -6.34 11.59
CA TYR A 59 10.54 -7.14 11.99
C TYR A 59 10.07 -6.75 13.39
N TYR A 60 10.96 -6.73 14.38
CA TYR A 60 10.59 -6.41 15.76
C TYR A 60 10.13 -4.95 15.92
N GLU A 61 10.84 -3.98 15.32
CA GLU A 61 10.41 -2.57 15.32
C GLU A 61 8.98 -2.39 14.76
N LYS A 62 8.62 -3.19 13.75
CA LYS A 62 7.27 -3.17 13.17
C LYS A 62 6.24 -3.73 14.15
N MET A 63 6.55 -4.83 14.82
CA MET A 63 5.65 -5.49 15.77
C MET A 63 5.43 -4.63 17.01
N ASP A 64 6.48 -3.98 17.49
CA ASP A 64 6.46 -3.11 18.67
C ASP A 64 5.83 -1.73 18.40
N GLY A 65 5.48 -1.44 17.14
CA GLY A 65 4.83 -0.18 16.78
C GLY A 65 5.76 1.03 16.84
N VAL A 66 7.06 0.83 16.67
CA VAL A 66 8.05 1.91 16.66
C VAL A 66 7.67 2.95 15.59
N LEU A 67 7.48 4.20 16.03
CA LEU A 67 6.99 5.30 15.19
C LEU A 67 7.94 5.59 14.01
N TYR A 68 9.25 5.66 14.30
CA TYR A 68 10.29 5.92 13.33
C TYR A 68 11.13 4.66 13.13
N ARG A 69 10.76 3.87 12.12
CA ARG A 69 11.42 2.61 11.78
C ARG A 69 11.80 2.55 10.31
N LYS A 70 12.83 1.80 9.97
CA LYS A 70 13.27 1.65 8.58
C LYS A 70 12.56 0.47 7.92
N LYS A 71 12.38 0.55 6.61
CA LYS A 71 11.77 -0.52 5.80
C LYS A 71 12.48 -0.61 4.46
N TYR A 72 13.52 -1.43 4.41
CA TYR A 72 14.27 -1.66 3.18
C TYR A 72 13.51 -2.64 2.29
N ARG A 73 13.27 -2.24 1.04
CA ARG A 73 12.66 -3.11 0.03
C ARG A 73 13.13 -2.81 -1.37
N ILE A 74 13.24 -3.84 -2.20
CA ILE A 74 13.20 -3.72 -3.66
C ILE A 74 11.77 -4.01 -4.08
N ARG A 75 11.20 -3.14 -4.93
CA ARG A 75 9.84 -3.31 -5.46
C ARG A 75 9.88 -3.32 -6.98
N ILE A 76 9.20 -4.30 -7.55
CA ILE A 76 9.05 -4.52 -8.99
C ILE A 76 7.57 -4.42 -9.34
N TYR A 77 7.28 -3.88 -10.52
CA TYR A 77 5.93 -3.76 -11.07
C TYR A 77 5.84 -4.59 -12.35
N ASN A 78 4.83 -5.44 -12.48
CA ASN A 78 4.59 -6.26 -13.69
C ASN A 78 5.77 -7.13 -14.17
N ASN A 79 6.69 -7.47 -13.25
CA ASN A 79 7.94 -8.19 -13.53
C ASN A 79 8.95 -7.42 -14.39
N ASP A 80 8.83 -6.09 -14.45
CA ASP A 80 9.77 -5.16 -15.09
C ASP A 80 10.78 -4.55 -14.11
#